data_AF-A0A5B8CSS2-F1
#
_entry.id   AF-A0A5B8CSS2-F1
#
_cell.length_a   1.000
_cell.length_b   1.000
_cell.length_c   1.000
_cell.angle_alpha   90.00
_cell.angle_beta   90.00
_cell.angle_gamma   90.00
#
_symmetry.space_group_name_H-M   'P 1'
#
loop_
_entity.id
_entity.type
_entity.pdbx_description
1 polymer ?
#
loop_
_entity_poly.entity_id
_entity_poly.type
_entity_poly.pdbx_seq_one_letter_code
_entity_poly.pdbx_strand_id
1 'polypeptide(L)'
;MQVIATSIPDVLILAPKVFGDARGFFLESFNAQTFKASTGLDVQFVQDNHSRSGRGVLRGLHYQLHQPQGKLVRVVQGEVFDVAVDMRRQSPTFGQWAGAHLSADNQRQLWVPPGFAHGFVVLSDTADFLYKTTDYYAPQHEACLQWNDPTVGVDWPLATPPSLSAKDQQGLSWSDAPKFD
;
A
#
# COMPACT_ATOMS: atom_id res chain seq x y z
N MET A 1 6.07 2.49 -18.42
CA MET A 1 5.08 2.08 -17.40
C MET A 1 3.92 3.04 -17.49
N GLN A 2 2.67 2.58 -17.38
CA GLN A 2 1.51 3.48 -17.37
C GLN A 2 1.22 3.89 -15.93
N VAL A 3 1.02 5.20 -15.71
CA VAL A 3 0.55 5.76 -14.45
C VAL A 3 -0.96 5.97 -14.55
N ILE A 4 -1.70 5.47 -13.56
CA ILE A 4 -3.14 5.60 -13.47
C ILE A 4 -3.43 6.36 -12.16
N ALA A 5 -4.14 7.49 -12.29
CA ALA A 5 -4.51 8.32 -11.16
C ALA A 5 -5.51 7.59 -10.26
N THR A 6 -5.43 7.84 -8.95
CA THR A 6 -6.44 7.43 -7.97
C THR A 6 -7.28 8.63 -7.55
N SER A 7 -8.16 8.45 -6.56
CA SER A 7 -8.89 9.56 -5.91
C SER A 7 -7.95 10.55 -5.21
N ILE A 8 -6.73 10.13 -4.86
CA ILE A 8 -5.70 10.97 -4.23
C ILE A 8 -4.52 11.10 -5.22
N PRO A 9 -4.27 12.29 -5.81
CA PRO A 9 -3.29 12.44 -6.90
C PRO A 9 -1.87 11.97 -6.58
N ASP A 10 -1.46 11.99 -5.31
CA ASP A 10 -0.14 11.56 -4.87
C ASP A 10 0.01 10.02 -4.81
N VAL A 11 -1.11 9.30 -4.69
CA VAL A 11 -1.16 7.84 -4.67
C VAL A 11 -1.35 7.35 -6.10
N LEU A 12 -0.38 6.60 -6.61
CA LEU A 12 -0.30 6.25 -8.04
C LEU A 12 -0.44 4.75 -8.24
N ILE A 13 -1.35 4.33 -9.11
CA ILE A 13 -1.36 2.96 -9.63
C ILE A 13 -0.38 2.89 -10.80
N LEU A 14 0.53 1.93 -10.77
CA LEU A 14 1.52 1.71 -11.80
C LEU A 14 1.26 0.38 -12.52
N ALA A 15 1.04 0.43 -13.82
CA ALA A 15 0.88 -0.74 -14.66
C ALA A 15 2.17 -0.97 -15.49
N PRO A 16 2.97 -2.00 -15.17
CA PRO A 16 4.15 -2.35 -15.95
C PRO A 16 3.76 -2.87 -17.33
N LYS A 17 4.68 -2.76 -18.28
CA LYS A 17 4.51 -3.40 -19.59
C LYS A 17 4.89 -4.88 -19.45
N VAL A 18 4.00 -5.74 -19.89
CA VAL A 18 4.13 -7.20 -19.79
C VAL A 18 4.47 -7.75 -21.16
N PHE A 19 5.53 -8.56 -21.25
CA PHE A 19 5.97 -9.20 -22.47
C PHE A 19 5.75 -10.70 -22.33
N GLY A 20 4.66 -11.21 -22.90
CA GLY A 20 4.32 -12.64 -22.88
C GLY A 20 4.84 -13.39 -24.10
N ASP A 21 5.24 -14.64 -23.90
CA ASP A 21 5.51 -15.61 -24.97
C ASP A 21 5.16 -17.04 -24.53
N ALA A 22 5.43 -18.04 -25.36
CA ALA A 22 5.08 -19.45 -25.08
C ALA A 22 5.74 -20.03 -23.80
N ARG A 23 6.75 -19.36 -23.23
CA ARG A 23 7.46 -19.77 -22.02
C ARG A 23 6.85 -19.17 -20.76
N GLY A 24 6.02 -18.12 -20.88
CA GLY A 24 5.49 -17.34 -19.76
C GLY A 24 5.48 -15.84 -20.07
N PHE A 25 5.93 -15.03 -19.12
CA PHE A 25 6.05 -13.59 -19.32
C PHE A 25 7.31 -13.00 -18.66
N PHE A 26 7.71 -11.85 -19.15
CA PHE A 26 8.73 -10.99 -18.57
C PHE A 26 8.15 -9.59 -18.35
N LEU A 27 8.52 -8.96 -17.24
CA LEU A 27 8.23 -7.54 -16.98
C LEU A 27 9.33 -6.95 -16.10
N GLU A 28 9.66 -5.69 -16.31
CA GLU A 28 10.51 -4.94 -15.38
C GLU A 28 9.65 -4.52 -14.18
N SER A 29 9.75 -5.25 -13.06
CA SER A 29 8.94 -4.94 -11.88
C SER A 29 9.35 -3.61 -11.24
N PHE A 30 10.60 -3.19 -11.45
CA PHE A 30 11.05 -1.86 -11.11
C PHE A 30 12.22 -1.47 -12.01
N ASN A 31 12.18 -0.25 -12.52
CA ASN A 31 13.28 0.39 -13.23
C ASN A 31 13.28 1.85 -12.78
N ALA A 32 14.34 2.28 -12.08
CA ALA A 32 14.39 3.59 -11.43
C ALA A 32 14.24 4.74 -12.44
N GLN A 33 14.85 4.62 -13.62
CA GLN A 33 14.75 5.64 -14.67
C GLN A 33 13.32 5.72 -15.22
N THR A 34 12.70 4.57 -15.50
CA THR A 34 11.31 4.51 -15.98
C THR A 34 10.33 5.01 -14.92
N PHE A 35 10.53 4.64 -13.66
CA PHE A 35 9.72 5.11 -12.54
C PHE A 35 9.76 6.64 -12.47
N LYS A 36 10.95 7.22 -12.34
CA LYS A 36 11.15 8.67 -12.28
C LYS A 36 10.56 9.40 -13.48
N ALA A 37 10.80 8.90 -14.69
CA ALA A 37 10.27 9.52 -15.91
C ALA A 37 8.74 9.44 -16.00
N SER A 38 8.12 8.38 -15.47
CA SER A 38 6.65 8.19 -15.56
C SER A 38 5.90 8.92 -14.44
N THR A 39 6.47 9.01 -13.24
CA THR A 39 5.80 9.56 -12.04
C THR A 39 6.27 10.97 -11.68
N GLY A 40 7.43 11.40 -12.17
CA GLY A 40 8.10 12.64 -11.73
C GLY A 40 8.79 12.50 -10.37
N LEU A 41 8.77 11.32 -9.74
CA LEU A 41 9.31 11.11 -8.40
C LEU A 41 10.77 10.66 -8.44
N ASP A 42 11.62 11.33 -7.66
CA ASP A 42 13.03 11.00 -7.50
C ASP A 42 13.28 10.45 -6.08
N VAL A 43 13.06 9.14 -5.91
CA VAL A 43 13.16 8.46 -4.61
C VAL A 43 14.16 7.31 -4.65
N GLN A 44 14.80 7.07 -3.51
CA GLN A 44 15.66 5.90 -3.31
C GLN A 44 14.95 4.90 -2.42
N PHE A 45 14.93 3.63 -2.84
CA PHE A 45 14.44 2.52 -2.03
C PHE A 45 15.61 1.85 -1.33
N VAL A 46 15.48 1.61 -0.02
CA VAL A 46 16.57 1.11 0.83
C VAL A 46 16.28 -0.26 1.45
N GLN A 47 15.03 -0.72 1.39
CA GLN A 47 14.62 -1.99 1.97
C GLN A 47 13.49 -2.61 1.15
N ASP A 48 13.53 -3.93 0.99
CA ASP A 48 12.47 -4.72 0.37
C ASP A 48 11.93 -5.72 1.38
N ASN A 49 10.60 -5.80 1.47
CA ASN A 49 9.89 -6.68 2.38
C ASN A 49 8.99 -7.63 1.60
N HIS A 50 8.75 -8.81 2.15
CA HIS A 50 7.93 -9.85 1.56
C HIS A 50 7.10 -10.53 2.65
N SER A 51 5.79 -10.59 2.45
CA SER A 51 4.87 -11.29 3.35
C SER A 51 3.96 -12.24 2.57
N ARG A 52 3.57 -13.34 3.22
CA ARG A 52 2.51 -14.25 2.77
C ARG A 52 1.34 -14.20 3.74
N SER A 53 0.13 -14.18 3.21
CA SER A 53 -1.10 -14.06 4.01
C SER A 53 -2.21 -14.92 3.41
N GLY A 54 -3.09 -15.47 4.25
CA GLY A 54 -4.27 -16.24 3.81
C GLY A 54 -5.48 -15.33 3.55
N ARG A 55 -6.52 -15.87 2.91
CA ARG A 55 -7.79 -15.18 2.63
C ARG A 55 -8.34 -14.45 3.85
N GLY A 56 -8.79 -13.21 3.67
CA GLY A 56 -9.40 -12.41 4.73
C GLY A 56 -8.42 -11.89 5.78
N VAL A 57 -7.12 -12.18 5.69
CA VAL A 57 -6.11 -11.50 6.50
C VAL A 57 -6.02 -10.05 6.05
N LEU A 58 -6.13 -9.13 7.00
CA LEU A 58 -5.89 -7.71 6.80
C LEU A 58 -4.65 -7.30 7.60
N ARG A 59 -3.77 -6.53 6.96
CA ARG A 59 -2.60 -5.91 7.61
C ARG A 59 -2.70 -4.41 7.46
N GLY A 60 -2.58 -3.68 8.57
CA GLY A 60 -2.65 -2.22 8.57
C GLY A 60 -3.74 -1.65 9.47
N LEU A 61 -3.87 -0.31 9.52
CA LEU A 61 -3.21 0.65 8.62
C LEU A 61 -1.92 1.22 9.24
N HIS A 62 -0.76 0.95 8.62
CA HIS A 62 0.57 1.23 9.20
C HIS A 62 1.28 2.43 8.59
N TYR A 63 1.96 3.19 9.44
CA TYR A 63 2.85 4.29 9.07
C TYR A 63 3.91 4.52 10.16
N GLN A 64 4.99 5.24 9.83
CA GLN A 64 6.01 5.69 10.78
C GLN A 64 5.99 7.22 10.86
N LEU A 65 5.79 7.80 12.05
CA LEU A 65 5.74 9.27 12.22
C LEU A 65 7.09 9.93 11.95
N HIS A 66 8.15 9.30 12.43
CA HIS A 66 9.53 9.65 12.13
C HIS A 66 10.12 8.57 11.24
N GLN A 67 11.05 8.95 10.36
CA GLN A 67 11.51 8.09 9.27
C GLN A 67 10.34 7.56 8.42
N PRO A 68 9.46 8.44 7.91
CA PRO A 68 8.28 7.99 7.17
C PRO A 68 8.68 7.31 5.87
N GLN A 69 8.06 6.16 5.61
CA GLN A 69 8.35 5.34 4.44
C GLN A 69 7.37 5.64 3.31
N GLY A 70 7.90 6.01 2.14
CA GLY A 70 7.22 5.77 0.88
C GLY A 70 7.31 4.29 0.54
N LYS A 71 6.22 3.72 0.02
CA LYS A 71 6.10 2.30 -0.28
C LYS A 71 5.72 2.11 -1.74
N LEU A 72 6.45 1.26 -2.45
CA LEU A 72 6.03 0.73 -3.75
C LEU A 72 5.64 -0.73 -3.58
N VAL A 73 4.35 -1.03 -3.66
CA VAL A 73 3.78 -2.32 -3.26
C VAL A 73 3.19 -3.09 -4.45
N ARG A 74 3.24 -4.41 -4.41
CA ARG A 74 2.70 -5.29 -5.45
C ARG A 74 2.40 -6.71 -4.95
N VAL A 75 1.66 -7.46 -5.74
CA VAL A 75 1.36 -8.88 -5.50
C VAL A 75 2.01 -9.76 -6.57
N VAL A 76 2.66 -10.86 -6.15
CA VAL A 76 3.25 -11.86 -7.08
C VAL A 76 2.48 -13.17 -7.14
N GLN A 77 1.61 -13.41 -6.18
CA GLN A 77 0.72 -14.57 -6.12
C GLN A 77 -0.58 -14.13 -5.46
N GLY A 78 -1.73 -14.50 -6.03
CA GLY A 78 -3.04 -14.14 -5.49
C GLY A 78 -3.47 -12.70 -5.78
N GLU A 79 -4.35 -12.17 -4.92
CA GLU A 79 -4.99 -10.87 -5.04
C GLU A 79 -5.22 -10.24 -3.66
N VAL A 80 -5.03 -8.92 -3.59
CA VAL A 80 -5.40 -8.08 -2.44
C VAL A 80 -6.18 -6.85 -2.89
N PHE A 81 -6.95 -6.28 -1.97
CA PHE A 81 -7.36 -4.89 -2.04
C PHE A 81 -6.43 -4.05 -1.15
N ASP A 82 -5.66 -3.17 -1.76
CA ASP A 82 -4.64 -2.33 -1.12
C ASP A 82 -5.16 -0.90 -0.93
N VAL A 83 -4.87 -0.28 0.21
CA VAL A 83 -5.43 1.01 0.64
C VAL A 83 -4.33 1.92 1.20
N ALA A 84 -4.41 3.19 0.82
CA ALA A 84 -3.64 4.28 1.39
C ALA A 84 -4.57 5.37 1.94
N VAL A 85 -4.33 5.80 3.17
CA VAL A 85 -5.08 6.87 3.87
C VAL A 85 -4.17 8.06 4.09
N ASP A 86 -4.62 9.24 3.71
CA ASP A 86 -3.83 10.47 3.85
C ASP A 86 -3.83 10.96 5.30
N MET A 87 -2.66 10.92 5.94
CA MET A 87 -2.48 11.30 7.35
C MET A 87 -1.88 12.70 7.51
N ARG A 88 -1.80 13.50 6.44
CA ARG A 88 -1.16 14.83 6.42
C ARG A 88 -2.19 15.92 6.67
N ARG A 89 -2.09 16.66 7.79
CA ARG A 89 -3.07 17.67 8.21
C ARG A 89 -3.27 18.79 7.19
N GLN A 90 -2.20 19.19 6.50
CA GLN A 90 -2.23 20.26 5.51
C GLN A 90 -2.69 19.79 4.11
N SER A 91 -2.92 18.50 3.93
CA SER A 91 -3.35 17.97 2.63
C SER A 91 -4.80 18.31 2.32
N PRO A 92 -5.14 18.68 1.07
CA PRO A 92 -6.53 18.86 0.65
C PRO A 92 -7.33 17.53 0.69
N THR A 93 -6.65 16.39 0.73
CA THR A 93 -7.24 15.05 0.83
C THR A 93 -7.07 14.44 2.22
N PHE A 94 -6.76 15.23 3.26
CA PHE A 94 -6.59 14.73 4.63
C PHE A 94 -7.79 13.90 5.10
N GLY A 95 -7.51 12.68 5.57
CA GLY A 95 -8.53 11.71 6.02
C GLY A 95 -9.28 10.99 4.90
N GLN A 96 -9.02 11.32 3.64
CA GLN A 96 -9.50 10.54 2.51
C GLN A 96 -8.59 9.32 2.28
N TRP A 97 -9.12 8.35 1.54
CA TRP A 97 -8.41 7.15 1.16
C TRP A 97 -8.48 6.89 -0.34
N ALA A 98 -7.48 6.18 -0.84
CA ALA A 98 -7.43 5.62 -2.18
C ALA A 98 -7.21 4.10 -2.08
N GLY A 99 -7.88 3.33 -2.94
CA GLY A 99 -7.78 1.88 -2.95
C GLY A 99 -7.56 1.30 -4.35
N ALA A 100 -6.90 0.15 -4.43
CA ALA A 100 -6.64 -0.54 -5.68
C ALA A 100 -6.64 -2.08 -5.50
N HIS A 101 -7.21 -2.78 -6.48
CA HIS A 101 -7.01 -4.23 -6.62
C HIS A 101 -5.62 -4.49 -7.19
N LEU A 102 -4.78 -5.22 -6.46
CA LEU A 102 -3.46 -5.64 -6.91
C LEU A 102 -3.43 -7.17 -6.95
N SER A 103 -3.01 -7.74 -8.06
CA SER A 103 -2.93 -9.20 -8.21
C SER A 103 -1.74 -9.63 -9.05
N ALA A 104 -1.39 -10.92 -8.93
CA ALA A 104 -0.42 -11.56 -9.81
C ALA A 104 -0.81 -11.46 -11.29
N ASP A 105 -2.11 -11.43 -11.57
CA ASP A 105 -2.67 -11.41 -12.93
C ASP A 105 -2.65 -9.99 -13.53
N ASN A 106 -3.07 -8.98 -12.77
CA ASN A 106 -3.10 -7.60 -13.26
C ASN A 106 -1.73 -6.92 -13.21
N GLN A 107 -0.81 -7.46 -12.39
CA GLN A 107 0.59 -7.05 -12.24
C GLN A 107 0.77 -5.58 -11.87
N ARG A 108 -0.29 -4.94 -11.37
CA ARG A 108 -0.28 -3.55 -10.95
C ARG A 108 0.49 -3.40 -9.66
N GLN A 109 0.94 -2.17 -9.44
CA GLN A 109 1.62 -1.74 -8.22
C GLN A 109 0.91 -0.50 -7.70
N LEU A 110 1.02 -0.25 -6.40
CA LEU A 110 0.59 1.01 -5.80
C LEU A 110 1.82 1.72 -5.22
N TRP A 111 2.02 2.98 -5.62
CA TRP A 111 2.91 3.89 -4.93
C TRP A 111 2.13 4.62 -3.84
N VAL A 112 2.60 4.50 -2.60
CA VAL A 112 2.08 5.17 -1.42
C VAL A 112 3.18 6.08 -0.88
N PRO A 113 3.04 7.41 -0.92
CA PRO A 113 4.10 8.30 -0.47
C PRO A 113 4.26 8.31 1.07
N PRO A 114 5.39 8.83 1.59
CA PRO A 114 5.51 9.17 2.99
C PRO A 114 4.35 10.08 3.43
N GLY A 115 3.88 9.91 4.67
CA GLY A 115 2.73 10.66 5.20
C GLY A 115 1.38 9.95 5.09
N PHE A 116 1.36 8.70 4.59
CA PHE A 116 0.14 7.90 4.46
C PHE A 116 0.16 6.68 5.38
N ALA A 117 -1.00 6.33 5.93
CA ALA A 117 -1.22 5.01 6.53
C ALA A 117 -1.58 4.01 5.44
N HIS A 118 -0.96 2.83 5.45
CA HIS A 118 -1.08 1.84 4.39
C HIS A 118 -1.51 0.47 4.93
N GLY A 119 -2.37 -0.23 4.20
CA GLY A 119 -2.71 -1.61 4.49
C GLY A 119 -3.42 -2.29 3.35
N PHE A 120 -3.66 -3.59 3.51
CA PHE A 120 -4.33 -4.40 2.49
C PHE A 120 -5.11 -5.54 3.12
N VAL A 121 -6.07 -6.08 2.37
CA VAL A 121 -6.78 -7.33 2.69
C VAL A 121 -6.65 -8.34 1.57
N VAL A 122 -6.40 -9.60 1.91
CA VAL A 122 -6.27 -10.70 0.94
C VAL A 122 -7.64 -11.18 0.48
N LEU A 123 -7.84 -11.21 -0.85
CA LEU A 123 -9.09 -11.64 -1.48
C LEU A 123 -9.04 -13.08 -2.01
N SER A 124 -7.86 -13.53 -2.43
CA SER A 124 -7.59 -14.90 -2.85
C SER A 124 -7.34 -15.85 -1.67
N ASP A 125 -7.12 -17.14 -1.93
CA ASP A 125 -6.81 -18.12 -0.88
C ASP A 125 -5.52 -17.79 -0.12
N THR A 126 -4.49 -17.38 -0.87
CA THR A 126 -3.27 -16.78 -0.32
C THR A 126 -2.83 -15.64 -1.21
N ALA A 127 -2.04 -14.71 -0.65
CA ALA A 127 -1.31 -13.72 -1.44
C ALA A 127 0.12 -13.51 -0.93
N ASP A 128 1.05 -13.39 -1.88
CA ASP A 128 2.43 -12.96 -1.66
C ASP A 128 2.55 -11.48 -2.01
N PHE A 129 2.69 -10.67 -0.96
CA PHE A 129 2.71 -9.22 -1.04
C PHE A 129 4.14 -8.71 -0.79
N LEU A 130 4.67 -7.99 -1.79
CA LEU A 130 6.04 -7.47 -1.80
C LEU A 130 5.99 -5.95 -1.81
N TYR A 131 6.92 -5.32 -1.09
CA TYR A 131 7.05 -3.88 -1.15
C TYR A 131 8.46 -3.37 -0.93
N LYS A 132 8.79 -2.28 -1.62
CA LYS A 132 10.02 -1.50 -1.47
C LYS A 132 9.73 -0.29 -0.57
N THR A 133 10.63 0.07 0.34
CA THR A 133 10.48 1.25 1.21
C THR A 133 11.60 2.27 1.02
N THR A 134 11.27 3.56 1.14
CA THR A 134 12.25 4.66 0.99
C THR A 134 13.06 4.97 2.25
N ASP A 135 12.70 4.36 3.38
CA ASP A 135 13.46 4.44 4.64
C ASP A 135 13.39 3.07 5.34
N TYR A 136 14.23 2.87 6.35
CA TYR A 136 14.32 1.62 7.10
C TYR A 136 13.16 1.45 8.09
N TYR A 137 12.94 0.20 8.49
CA TYR A 137 12.01 -0.12 9.56
C TYR A 137 12.44 0.50 10.89
N ALA A 138 11.53 1.25 11.52
CA ALA A 138 11.73 1.93 12.79
C ALA A 138 10.54 1.63 13.72
N PRO A 139 10.52 0.46 14.41
CA PRO A 139 9.39 0.03 15.24
C PRO A 139 9.00 1.05 16.31
N GLN A 140 9.96 1.78 16.85
CA GLN A 140 9.74 2.83 17.85
C GLN A 140 8.97 4.05 17.33
N HIS A 141 8.80 4.16 16.01
CA HIS A 141 8.07 5.24 15.34
C HIS A 141 6.81 4.75 14.64
N GLU A 142 6.53 3.44 14.68
CA GLU A 142 5.32 2.88 14.10
C GLU A 142 4.08 3.39 14.83
N ALA A 143 3.07 3.72 14.03
CA ALA A 143 1.70 3.91 14.47
C ALA A 143 0.78 3.03 13.61
N CYS A 144 -0.35 2.65 14.20
CA CYS A 144 -1.38 1.87 13.53
C CYS A 144 -2.70 2.62 13.66
N LEU A 145 -3.30 2.96 12.52
CA LEU A 145 -4.69 3.43 12.44
C LEU A 145 -5.60 2.21 12.33
N GLN A 146 -6.73 2.26 13.04
CA GLN A 146 -7.75 1.22 13.00
C GLN A 146 -8.29 1.03 11.58
N TRP A 147 -8.33 -0.21 11.10
CA TRP A 147 -8.72 -0.53 9.72
C TRP A 147 -10.17 -0.16 9.38
N ASN A 148 -11.09 -0.27 10.35
CA ASN A 148 -12.51 0.03 10.23
C ASN A 148 -12.92 1.31 10.96
N ASP A 149 -12.02 2.29 11.05
CA ASP A 149 -12.36 3.58 11.63
C ASP A 149 -13.50 4.25 10.82
N PRO A 150 -14.61 4.67 11.47
CA PRO A 150 -15.78 5.20 10.78
C PRO A 150 -15.59 6.61 10.21
N THR A 151 -14.57 7.35 10.65
CA THR A 151 -14.27 8.69 10.11
C THR A 151 -13.56 8.59 8.77
N VAL A 152 -12.64 7.64 8.63
CA VAL A 152 -11.99 7.36 7.33
C VAL A 152 -12.93 6.60 6.41
N GLY A 153 -13.69 5.64 6.96
CA GLY A 153 -14.74 4.93 6.23
C GLY A 153 -14.21 4.18 5.00
N VAL A 154 -13.15 3.37 5.19
CA VAL A 154 -12.61 2.55 4.10
C VAL A 154 -13.60 1.46 3.72
N ASP A 155 -13.99 1.41 2.44
CA ASP A 155 -14.90 0.41 1.89
C ASP A 155 -14.15 -0.90 1.57
N TRP A 156 -13.79 -1.64 2.61
CA TRP A 156 -13.14 -2.94 2.44
C TRP A 156 -14.08 -3.96 1.79
N PRO A 157 -13.68 -4.66 0.71
CA PRO A 157 -14.51 -5.64 0.01
C PRO A 157 -14.55 -6.98 0.78
N LEU A 158 -15.11 -6.94 1.99
CA LEU A 158 -15.14 -8.04 2.94
C LEU A 158 -16.59 -8.47 3.20
N ALA A 159 -16.86 -9.77 3.09
CA ALA A 159 -18.15 -10.36 3.48
C ALA A 159 -18.21 -10.68 4.99
N THR A 160 -17.06 -10.87 5.62
CA THR A 160 -16.91 -11.20 7.04
C THR A 160 -15.79 -10.36 7.66
N PRO A 161 -15.77 -10.17 8.98
CA PRO A 161 -14.66 -9.48 9.65
C PRO A 161 -13.30 -10.11 9.28
N PRO A 162 -12.25 -9.29 9.07
CA PRO A 162 -10.94 -9.79 8.68
C PRO A 162 -10.20 -10.43 9.86
N SER A 163 -9.21 -11.27 9.55
CA SER A 163 -8.24 -11.76 10.52
C SER A 163 -7.11 -10.75 10.67
N LEU A 164 -6.86 -10.30 11.90
CA LEU A 164 -5.91 -9.24 12.23
C LEU A 164 -4.82 -9.74 13.19
N SER A 165 -3.64 -9.14 13.11
CA SER A 165 -2.64 -9.32 14.17
C SER A 165 -3.08 -8.67 15.48
N ALA A 166 -2.47 -9.06 16.61
CA ALA A 166 -2.74 -8.41 17.90
C ALA A 166 -2.42 -6.91 17.89
N LYS A 167 -1.43 -6.48 17.07
CA LYS A 167 -1.06 -5.07 16.87
C LYS A 167 -2.18 -4.33 16.13
N ASP A 168 -2.70 -4.90 15.06
CA ASP A 168 -3.70 -4.26 14.20
C ASP A 168 -5.08 -4.19 14.88
N GLN A 169 -5.39 -5.15 15.75
CA GLN A 169 -6.57 -5.10 16.63
C GLN A 169 -6.52 -3.93 17.62
N GLN A 170 -5.33 -3.43 17.94
CA GLN A 170 -5.10 -2.29 18.84
C GLN A 170 -4.84 -0.98 18.05
N GLY A 171 -5.20 -0.95 16.76
CA GLY A 171 -5.12 0.26 15.95
C GLY A 171 -5.88 1.41 16.62
N LEU A 172 -5.28 2.60 16.60
CA LEU A 172 -5.84 3.81 17.16
C LEU A 172 -7.00 4.31 16.29
N SER A 173 -8.01 4.90 16.93
CA SER A 173 -9.08 5.61 16.23
C SER A 173 -8.53 6.78 15.42
N TRP A 174 -9.30 7.32 14.48
CA TRP A 174 -8.91 8.51 13.72
C TRP A 174 -8.60 9.70 14.62
N SER A 175 -9.35 9.91 15.70
CA SER A 175 -9.14 11.03 16.63
C SER A 175 -7.84 10.90 17.41
N ASP A 176 -7.45 9.68 17.77
CA ASP A 176 -6.30 9.43 18.65
C ASP A 176 -5.02 9.12 17.88
N ALA A 177 -5.15 8.62 16.64
CA ALA A 177 -4.01 8.30 15.80
C ALA A 177 -3.18 9.57 15.52
N PRO A 178 -1.86 9.56 15.75
CA PRO A 178 -1.01 10.71 15.49
C PRO A 178 -0.91 10.98 13.98
N LYS A 179 -0.86 12.25 13.58
CA LYS A 179 -0.90 12.69 12.18
C LYS A 179 0.36 13.47 11.82
N PHE A 180 0.63 13.61 10.52
CA PHE A 180 1.72 14.44 10.03
C PHE A 180 1.26 15.89 9.96
N ASP A 181 2.07 16.81 10.46
CA ASP A 181 1.80 18.24 10.41
C ASP A 181 2.12 18.86 9.05
#